data_AF-L7VQ58-F1
#
_entry.id   AF-L7VQ58-F1
#
_cell.length_a   1.000
_cell.length_b   1.000
_cell.length_c   1.000
_cell.angle_alpha   90.00
_cell.angle_beta   90.00
_cell.angle_gamma   90.00
#
_symmetry.space_group_name_H-M   'P 1'
#
loop_
_entity.id
_entity.type
_entity.pdbx_description
1 polymer ?
#
loop_
_entity_poly.entity_id
_entity_poly.type
_entity_poly.pdbx_seq_one_letter_code
_entity_poly.pdbx_strand_id
1 'polypeptide(L)'
;MKVGKGKSGNTVDVIIILAIVIVVGICVIALIRNFTGSAYPAPVLEEGKDYDIQYSGDNRYTIVDENGNTIELERVTAEVFKARNGKLYKFVSGSPYKYVGEYNEK
;
A
#
# COMPACT_ATOMS: atom_id res chain seq x y z
N MET A 1 6.39 -8.88 -66.53
CA MET A 1 6.67 -7.83 -65.52
C MET A 1 7.29 -8.49 -64.30
N LYS A 2 8.54 -8.18 -63.96
CA LYS A 2 9.21 -8.68 -62.75
C LYS A 2 8.81 -7.79 -61.58
N VAL A 3 7.97 -8.30 -60.68
CA VAL A 3 7.60 -7.61 -59.43
C VAL A 3 8.81 -7.70 -58.50
N GLY A 4 9.44 -6.56 -58.24
CA GLY A 4 10.58 -6.45 -57.33
C GLY A 4 10.18 -6.87 -55.91
N LYS A 5 10.86 -7.91 -55.42
CA LYS A 5 10.72 -8.41 -54.04
C LYS A 5 11.42 -7.42 -53.11
N GLY A 6 10.67 -6.41 -52.66
CA GLY A 6 11.15 -5.37 -51.74
C GLY A 6 11.42 -5.94 -50.34
N LYS A 7 12.56 -5.55 -49.77
CA LYS A 7 13.06 -5.86 -48.41
C LYS A 7 11.96 -5.75 -47.34
N SER A 8 11.31 -6.85 -46.98
CA SER A 8 10.27 -6.90 -45.95
C SER A 8 10.77 -7.32 -44.56
N GLY A 9 12.03 -7.72 -44.41
CA GLY A 9 12.60 -8.13 -43.12
C GLY A 9 12.68 -6.96 -42.12
N ASN A 10 13.30 -5.86 -42.56
CA ASN A 10 13.60 -4.72 -41.68
C ASN A 10 12.36 -4.06 -41.09
N THR A 11 11.24 -3.97 -41.82
CA THR A 11 10.00 -3.37 -41.31
C THR A 11 9.33 -4.27 -40.27
N VAL A 12 9.36 -5.59 -40.48
CA VAL A 12 8.80 -6.56 -39.53
C VAL A 12 9.64 -6.59 -38.25
N ASP A 13 10.97 -6.56 -38.37
CA ASP A 13 11.87 -6.50 -37.21
C ASP A 13 11.63 -5.23 -36.38
N VAL A 14 11.44 -4.07 -37.02
CA VAL A 14 11.14 -2.81 -36.33
C VAL A 14 9.79 -2.87 -35.59
N ILE A 15 8.77 -3.48 -36.19
CA ILE A 15 7.46 -3.66 -35.55
C ILE A 15 7.57 -4.58 -34.33
N ILE A 16 8.34 -5.67 -34.44
CA ILE A 16 8.57 -6.61 -33.33
C ILE A 16 9.30 -5.91 -32.18
N ILE A 17 10.36 -5.16 -32.48
CA ILE A 17 11.11 -4.40 -31.47
C ILE A 17 10.21 -3.38 -30.77
N LEU A 18 9.39 -2.65 -31.53
CA LEU A 18 8.46 -1.66 -30.96
C LEU A 18 7.44 -2.31 -30.02
N ALA A 19 6.88 -3.45 -30.42
CA ALA A 19 5.92 -4.19 -29.59
C ALA A 19 6.56 -4.65 -28.26
N ILE A 20 7.79 -5.16 -28.31
CA ILE A 20 8.53 -5.58 -27.10
C ILE A 20 8.75 -4.39 -26.16
N VAL A 21 9.18 -3.24 -26.69
CA VAL A 21 9.41 -2.03 -25.87
C VAL A 21 8.14 -1.58 -25.17
N ILE A 22 6.99 -1.61 -25.87
CA ILE A 22 5.69 -1.25 -25.27
C ILE A 22 5.32 -2.22 -24.15
N VAL A 23 5.45 -3.54 -24.39
CA VAL A 23 5.12 -4.56 -23.39
C VAL A 23 6.00 -4.42 -22.16
N VAL A 24 7.32 -4.26 -22.33
CA VAL A 24 8.25 -4.04 -21.22
C VAL A 24 7.91 -2.76 -20.46
N GLY A 25 7.60 -1.67 -21.17
CA GLY A 25 7.20 -0.41 -20.55
C GLY A 25 5.94 -0.54 -19.68
N ILE A 26 4.90 -1.23 -20.17
CA ILE A 26 3.67 -1.48 -19.42
C ILE A 26 3.95 -2.36 -18.20
N CYS A 27 4.76 -3.41 -18.34
CA CYS A 27 5.15 -4.28 -17.22
C CYS A 27 5.88 -3.50 -16.12
N VAL A 28 6.80 -2.61 -16.47
CA VAL A 28 7.52 -1.77 -15.51
C VAL A 28 6.56 -0.82 -14.79
N ILE A 29 5.63 -0.17 -15.51
CA ILE A 29 4.63 0.71 -14.89
C ILE A 29 3.71 -0.08 -13.95
N ALA A 30 3.25 -1.26 -14.37
CA ALA A 30 2.41 -2.12 -13.54
C ALA A 30 3.13 -2.61 -12.27
N LEU A 31 4.41 -2.94 -12.38
CA LEU A 31 5.25 -3.29 -11.23
C LEU A 31 5.41 -2.09 -10.29
N ILE A 32 5.75 -0.90 -10.80
CA ILE A 32 5.89 0.31 -9.97
C ILE A 32 4.58 0.58 -9.21
N ARG A 33 3.42 0.51 -9.89
CA ARG A 33 2.12 0.73 -9.24
C ARG A 33 1.78 -0.31 -8.18
N ASN A 34 2.22 -1.56 -8.34
CA ASN A 34 2.07 -2.60 -7.31
C ASN A 34 3.07 -2.45 -6.15
N PHE A 35 4.25 -1.89 -6.40
CA PHE A 35 5.25 -1.64 -5.35
C PHE A 35 4.96 -0.37 -4.55
N THR A 36 4.44 0.67 -5.20
CA THR A 36 3.93 1.87 -4.53
C THR A 36 2.50 1.58 -4.08
N GLY A 37 2.37 0.76 -3.02
CA GLY A 37 1.09 0.56 -2.35
C GLY A 37 0.41 1.90 -2.16
N SER A 38 -0.88 1.98 -2.54
CA SER A 38 -1.68 3.20 -2.54
C SER A 38 -1.29 4.09 -1.37
N ALA A 39 -0.61 5.20 -1.68
CA ALA A 39 -0.20 6.20 -0.71
C ALA A 39 -1.44 6.99 -0.28
N TYR A 40 -2.37 6.31 0.38
CA TYR A 40 -3.32 6.99 1.24
C TYR A 40 -2.48 7.66 2.33
N PRO A 41 -2.74 8.94 2.63
CA PRO A 41 -2.09 9.59 3.75
C PRO A 41 -2.29 8.68 4.96
N ALA A 42 -1.19 8.30 5.62
CA ALA A 42 -1.26 7.50 6.83
C ALA A 42 -2.20 8.25 7.80
N PRO A 43 -3.32 7.64 8.23
CA PRO A 43 -4.26 8.34 9.09
C PRO A 43 -3.53 8.74 10.37
N VAL A 44 -3.58 10.02 10.71
CA VAL A 44 -2.91 10.56 11.88
C VAL A 44 -3.85 10.39 13.06
N LEU A 45 -3.45 9.58 14.03
CA LEU A 45 -4.19 9.44 15.29
C LEU A 45 -4.00 10.71 16.13
N GLU A 46 -5.11 11.27 16.62
CA GLU A 46 -5.14 12.47 17.44
C GLU A 46 -5.18 12.09 18.92
N GLU A 47 -4.18 12.55 19.69
CA GLU A 47 -4.09 12.23 21.11
C GLU A 47 -5.35 12.69 21.86
N GLY A 48 -5.90 11.80 22.68
CA GLY A 48 -7.13 12.04 23.43
C GLY A 48 -8.42 11.74 22.67
N LYS A 49 -8.35 11.42 21.36
CA LYS A 49 -9.50 10.96 20.58
C LYS A 49 -9.77 9.48 20.86
N ASP A 50 -11.04 9.13 20.80
CA ASP A 50 -11.51 7.76 20.95
C ASP A 50 -11.58 7.08 19.58
N TYR A 51 -11.09 5.85 19.51
CA TYR A 51 -11.03 5.03 18.31
C TYR A 51 -11.66 3.66 18.56
N ASP A 52 -12.44 3.21 17.57
CA ASP A 52 -12.94 1.85 17.55
C ASP A 52 -11.88 0.94 16.92
N ILE A 53 -11.35 0.03 17.74
CA ILE A 53 -10.32 -0.91 17.32
C ILE A 53 -10.99 -2.25 17.05
N GLN A 54 -11.16 -2.59 15.78
CA GLN A 54 -11.82 -3.81 15.34
C GLN A 54 -10.81 -4.93 15.14
N TYR A 55 -11.14 -6.14 15.59
CA TYR A 55 -10.32 -7.31 15.32
C TYR A 55 -10.53 -7.80 13.88
N SER A 56 -9.45 -7.86 13.10
CA SER A 56 -9.48 -8.27 11.68
C SER A 56 -8.99 -9.70 11.43
N GLY A 57 -8.54 -10.43 12.47
CA GLY A 57 -7.94 -11.76 12.34
C GLY A 57 -6.41 -11.76 12.46
N ASP A 58 -5.80 -12.92 12.69
CA ASP A 58 -4.33 -13.11 12.74
C ASP A 58 -3.57 -12.11 13.66
N ASN A 59 -4.12 -11.80 14.84
CA ASN A 59 -3.59 -10.80 15.77
C ASN A 59 -3.50 -9.35 15.19
N ARG A 60 -4.25 -9.09 14.11
CA ARG A 60 -4.38 -7.78 13.48
C ARG A 60 -5.66 -7.10 13.89
N TYR A 61 -5.55 -5.80 13.99
CA TYR A 61 -6.59 -4.88 14.39
C TYR A 61 -6.64 -3.73 13.40
N THR A 62 -7.83 -3.16 13.23
CA THR A 62 -8.05 -2.05 12.30
C THR A 62 -8.76 -0.90 13.00
N ILE A 63 -8.32 0.31 12.68
CA ILE A 63 -9.01 1.54 13.04
C ILE A 63 -9.52 2.16 11.75
N VAL A 64 -10.81 2.46 11.69
CA VAL A 64 -11.41 3.18 10.57
C VAL A 64 -11.68 4.61 11.02
N ASP A 65 -11.02 5.57 10.39
CA ASP A 65 -11.25 7.00 10.63
C ASP A 65 -12.58 7.46 10.00
N GLU A 66 -13.05 8.65 10.37
CA GLU A 66 -14.30 9.26 9.88
C GLU A 66 -14.31 9.43 8.35
N ASN A 67 -13.13 9.51 7.74
CA ASN A 67 -12.93 9.58 6.30
C ASN A 67 -12.97 8.20 5.59
N GLY A 68 -13.19 7.12 6.34
CA GLY A 68 -13.13 5.74 5.83
C GLY A 68 -11.71 5.21 5.63
N ASN A 69 -10.68 5.94 6.06
CA ASN A 69 -9.30 5.46 5.98
C ASN A 69 -9.04 4.41 7.06
N THR A 70 -8.40 3.30 6.69
CA THR A 70 -8.10 2.20 7.62
C THR A 70 -6.64 2.19 8.03
N ILE A 71 -6.37 2.14 9.34
CA ILE A 71 -5.04 1.87 9.90
C ILE A 71 -5.00 0.40 10.32
N GLU A 72 -4.10 -0.37 9.73
CA GLU A 72 -3.79 -1.72 10.20
C GLU A 72 -2.77 -1.67 11.33
N LEU A 73 -3.07 -2.41 12.40
CA LEU A 73 -2.33 -2.47 13.64
C LEU A 73 -2.12 -3.94 14.04
N GLU A 74 -0.95 -4.25 14.56
CA GLU A 74 -0.64 -5.52 15.22
C GLU A 74 -0.61 -5.31 16.73
N ARG A 75 -1.30 -6.15 17.50
CA ARG A 75 -1.28 -6.00 18.96
C ARG A 75 0.03 -6.56 19.52
N VAL A 76 0.80 -5.69 20.18
CA VAL A 76 2.05 -6.05 20.87
C VAL A 76 1.75 -6.38 22.33
N THR A 77 0.97 -5.53 23.00
CA THR A 77 0.48 -5.74 24.37
C THR A 77 -0.99 -5.31 24.47
N ALA A 78 -1.60 -5.41 25.65
CA ALA A 78 -3.01 -5.02 25.83
C ALA A 78 -3.29 -3.54 25.46
N GLU A 79 -2.30 -2.67 25.65
CA GLU A 79 -2.40 -1.23 25.43
C GLU A 79 -1.57 -0.73 24.24
N VAL A 80 -0.62 -1.54 23.73
CA VAL A 80 0.32 -1.10 22.69
C VAL A 80 0.07 -1.86 21.39
N PHE A 81 -0.08 -1.09 20.32
CA PHE A 81 -0.34 -1.57 18.98
C PHE A 81 0.70 -1.02 18.01
N LYS A 82 1.19 -1.87 17.11
CA LYS A 82 2.21 -1.52 16.12
C LYS A 82 1.58 -1.34 14.75
N ALA A 83 1.76 -0.18 14.13
CA ALA A 83 1.38 0.03 12.75
C ALA A 83 2.41 -0.55 11.78
N ARG A 84 1.97 -0.74 10.53
CA ARG A 84 2.80 -1.28 9.44
C ARG A 84 4.08 -0.47 9.16
N ASN A 85 4.07 0.84 9.46
CA ASN A 85 5.24 1.72 9.34
C ASN A 85 6.24 1.57 10.52
N GLY A 86 5.96 0.67 11.47
CA GLY A 86 6.79 0.44 12.66
C GLY A 86 6.49 1.35 13.83
N LYS A 87 5.59 2.34 13.69
CA LYS A 87 5.16 3.18 14.81
C LYS A 87 4.38 2.37 15.83
N LEU A 88 4.66 2.61 17.10
CA LEU A 88 3.94 2.01 18.22
C LEU A 88 2.97 3.06 18.78
N TYR A 89 1.73 2.68 18.96
CA TYR A 89 0.65 3.52 19.47
C TYR A 89 0.17 2.94 20.79
N LYS A 90 0.04 3.82 21.79
CA LYS A 90 -0.54 3.45 23.08
C LYS A 90 -2.00 3.86 23.16
N PHE A 91 -2.84 2.95 23.59
CA PHE A 91 -4.26 3.16 23.86
C PHE A 91 -4.58 2.78 25.30
N VAL A 92 -5.46 3.54 25.94
CA VAL A 92 -6.08 3.10 27.19
C VAL A 92 -7.25 2.19 26.85
N SER A 93 -7.30 1.02 27.49
CA SER A 93 -8.40 0.07 27.33
C SER A 93 -9.74 0.69 27.72
N GLY A 94 -10.68 0.67 26.79
CA GLY A 94 -12.06 1.15 26.92
C GLY A 94 -12.84 0.78 25.66
N SER A 95 -14.17 0.89 25.69
CA SER A 95 -15.01 0.82 24.49
C SER A 95 -15.74 2.14 24.34
N PRO A 96 -15.30 3.07 23.46
CA PRO A 96 -14.13 2.99 22.54
C PRO A 96 -12.75 3.14 23.23
N TYR A 97 -11.67 2.80 22.52
CA TYR A 97 -10.28 2.91 23.01
C TYR A 97 -9.76 4.33 22.87
N LYS A 98 -9.16 4.89 23.92
CA LYS A 98 -8.62 6.25 23.88
C LYS A 98 -7.15 6.25 23.48
N TYR A 99 -6.79 6.96 22.41
CA TYR A 99 -5.39 7.10 21.99
C TYR A 99 -4.63 8.05 22.94
N VAL A 100 -3.45 7.63 23.39
CA VAL A 100 -2.64 8.33 24.41
C VAL A 100 -1.34 8.88 23.84
N GLY A 101 -0.96 8.49 22.63
CA GLY A 101 0.26 8.95 21.99
C GLY A 101 1.15 7.82 21.47
N GLU A 102 2.25 8.21 20.82
CA GLU A 102 3.25 7.29 20.29
C GLU A 102 4.05 6.68 21.46
N TYR A 103 4.14 5.35 21.50
CA TYR A 103 4.96 4.63 22.46
C TYR A 103 6.38 4.50 21.91
N ASN A 104 7.38 4.92 22.68
CA ASN A 104 8.77 4.66 22.37
C ASN A 104 9.26 3.60 23.36
N GLU A 105 9.71 2.44 22.89
CA GLU A 105 10.50 1.51 23.71
C GLU A 105 11.77 2.26 24.13
N LYS A 106 11.83 2.69 25.40
CA LYS A 106 13.03 3.22 26.03
C LYS A 106 13.83 2.11 26.66
#